data_AF-E7RF47-F1
#
_entry.id   AF-E7RF47-F1
#
_cell.length_a   1.000
_cell.length_b   1.000
_cell.length_c   1.000
_cell.angle_alpha   90.00
_cell.angle_beta   90.00
_cell.angle_gamma   90.00
#
_symmetry.space_group_name_H-M   'P 1'
#
loop_
_entity.id
_entity.type
_entity.pdbx_description
1 polymer ?
#
loop_
_entity_poly.entity_id
_entity_poly.type
_entity_poly.pdbx_seq_one_letter_code
_entity_poly.pdbx_strand_id
1 'polypeptide(L)'
;MFKKILSKFVTSPTIHSTKASVKKIDTEKTYLFEPNQQELNYIIQLPTLTGKAPGYVYFVQEHMTGSFKIGKTKHIDKKMNVFNVKLPFENKLIFLIKSADYHQTELAFHEYFSDKRLEGEWFNLTREDLAWITNGHYTDKIHKAISPPLEVTKQLTANKIKTEEKPLTLKQIEFAQTLIKKLEQEYELNVSYSKWTQKDLNRLSGYFRFKNSGALNNLVESGVLIKK
;
A
#
# COMPACT_ATOMS: atom_id res chain seq x y z
N MET A 1 -39.55 32.26 -33.44
CA MET A 1 -40.77 31.76 -34.12
C MET A 1 -40.44 31.51 -35.59
N PHE A 2 -40.20 30.28 -36.01
CA PHE A 2 -40.22 29.90 -37.42
C PHE A 2 -40.95 28.56 -37.58
N LYS A 3 -41.94 28.59 -38.47
CA LYS A 3 -42.91 27.53 -38.73
C LYS A 3 -42.37 26.52 -39.76
N LYS A 4 -42.61 25.24 -39.45
CA LYS A 4 -42.89 24.04 -40.28
C LYS A 4 -42.87 24.19 -41.81
N ILE A 5 -42.34 23.16 -42.49
CA ILE A 5 -42.98 22.32 -43.55
C ILE A 5 -42.18 20.99 -43.57
N LEU A 6 -42.67 19.84 -43.08
CA LEU A 6 -43.59 18.84 -43.66
C LEU A 6 -43.05 18.05 -44.88
N SER A 7 -42.75 16.76 -44.65
CA SER A 7 -43.16 15.67 -45.54
C SER A 7 -43.69 14.48 -44.72
N LYS A 8 -44.96 14.15 -44.97
CA LYS A 8 -45.65 12.88 -44.66
C LYS A 8 -45.40 11.95 -45.87
N PHE A 9 -45.35 10.61 -45.83
CA PHE A 9 -46.35 9.61 -45.43
C PHE A 9 -45.62 8.23 -45.43
N VAL A 10 -45.69 7.44 -44.35
CA VAL A 10 -46.55 6.23 -44.13
C VAL A 10 -45.97 4.90 -44.60
N THR A 11 -45.69 4.01 -43.65
CA THR A 11 -46.38 2.71 -43.43
C THR A 11 -45.71 1.95 -42.29
N SER A 12 -46.48 1.51 -41.30
CA SER A 12 -46.06 0.46 -40.38
C SER A 12 -46.14 -0.89 -41.08
N PRO A 13 -45.29 -1.84 -40.70
CA PRO A 13 -45.86 -3.10 -40.23
C PRO A 13 -45.25 -3.55 -38.91
N THR A 14 -46.16 -4.06 -38.08
CA THR A 14 -45.95 -5.07 -37.03
C THR A 14 -44.69 -5.91 -37.22
N ILE A 15 -43.80 -5.86 -36.22
CA ILE A 15 -42.76 -6.88 -36.03
C ILE A 15 -43.09 -7.65 -34.75
N HIS A 16 -43.14 -8.96 -34.96
CA HIS A 16 -43.41 -10.01 -34.00
C HIS A 16 -42.68 -9.85 -32.67
N SER A 17 -43.41 -10.19 -31.62
CA SER A 17 -42.89 -10.56 -30.31
C SER A 17 -41.82 -11.64 -30.42
N THR A 18 -40.56 -11.29 -30.20
CA THR A 18 -39.59 -12.21 -29.61
C THR A 18 -39.43 -11.82 -28.15
N LYS A 19 -39.77 -12.77 -27.27
CA LYS A 19 -39.58 -12.71 -25.83
C LYS A 19 -38.08 -12.58 -25.52
N ALA A 20 -37.55 -11.36 -25.61
CA ALA A 20 -36.31 -11.03 -24.91
C ALA A 20 -36.70 -10.88 -23.44
N SER A 21 -36.31 -11.88 -22.64
CA SER A 21 -36.42 -11.88 -21.20
C SER A 21 -35.88 -10.55 -20.67
N VAL A 22 -36.79 -9.66 -20.27
CA VAL A 22 -36.48 -8.56 -19.38
C VAL A 22 -36.04 -9.24 -18.09
N LYS A 23 -34.73 -9.47 -17.96
CA LYS A 23 -34.14 -9.77 -16.65
C LYS A 23 -34.56 -8.60 -15.77
N LYS A 24 -35.51 -8.88 -14.88
CA LYS A 24 -35.83 -8.03 -13.75
C LYS A 24 -34.49 -7.61 -13.17
N ILE A 25 -34.25 -6.31 -13.16
CA ILE A 25 -33.18 -5.72 -12.37
C ILE A 25 -33.56 -6.08 -10.95
N ASP A 26 -32.96 -7.16 -10.45
CA ASP A 26 -33.10 -7.54 -9.08
C ASP A 26 -32.54 -6.35 -8.30
N THR A 27 -33.36 -5.83 -7.39
CA THR A 27 -32.92 -4.79 -6.47
C THR A 27 -32.07 -5.50 -5.43
N GLU A 28 -30.89 -5.97 -5.87
CA GLU A 28 -29.89 -6.56 -5.00
C GLU A 28 -29.56 -5.51 -3.96
N LYS A 29 -29.88 -5.82 -2.70
CA LYS A 29 -29.45 -5.02 -1.56
C LYS A 29 -27.92 -4.95 -1.59
N THR A 30 -27.38 -3.81 -2.03
CA THR A 30 -25.96 -3.51 -1.93
C THR A 30 -25.52 -3.69 -0.48
N TYR A 31 -24.70 -4.71 -0.22
CA TYR A 31 -24.25 -5.01 1.14
C TYR A 31 -23.00 -4.19 1.46
N LEU A 32 -23.13 -3.33 2.46
CA LEU A 32 -22.02 -2.52 2.95
C LEU A 32 -21.35 -3.21 4.13
N PHE A 33 -20.03 -3.29 4.07
CA PHE A 33 -19.22 -3.90 5.11
C PHE A 33 -18.73 -2.84 6.07
N GLU A 34 -18.72 -3.18 7.35
CA GLU A 34 -18.10 -2.34 8.35
C GLU A 34 -16.65 -2.75 8.58
N PRO A 35 -15.71 -1.77 8.60
CA PRO A 35 -14.31 -2.05 8.82
C PRO A 35 -14.06 -2.50 10.26
N ASN A 36 -13.27 -3.57 10.43
CA ASN A 36 -12.75 -3.94 11.74
C ASN A 36 -11.58 -3.00 12.11
N GLN A 37 -11.90 -1.89 12.79
CA GLN A 37 -10.92 -0.88 13.17
C GLN A 37 -9.79 -1.42 14.05
N GLN A 38 -10.06 -2.42 14.90
CA GLN A 38 -9.04 -3.03 15.75
C GLN A 38 -8.04 -3.82 14.91
N GLU A 39 -8.53 -4.63 13.98
CA GLU A 39 -7.71 -5.43 13.06
C GLU A 39 -6.86 -4.53 12.15
N LEU A 40 -7.47 -3.50 11.56
CA LEU A 40 -6.75 -2.54 10.73
C LEU A 40 -5.62 -1.85 11.50
N ASN A 41 -5.90 -1.38 12.73
CA ASN A 41 -4.89 -0.77 13.58
C ASN A 41 -3.77 -1.75 13.96
N TYR A 42 -4.11 -3.01 14.24
CA TYR A 42 -3.14 -4.05 14.53
C TYR A 42 -2.19 -4.27 13.33
N ILE A 43 -2.72 -4.46 12.12
CA ILE A 43 -1.94 -4.69 10.90
C ILE A 43 -1.02 -3.50 10.56
N ILE A 44 -1.51 -2.26 10.78
CA ILE A 44 -0.72 -1.04 10.60
C ILE A 44 0.47 -1.01 11.55
N GLN A 45 0.27 -1.41 12.81
CA GLN A 45 1.29 -1.38 13.87
C GLN A 45 2.30 -2.53 13.79
N LEU A 46 2.00 -3.60 13.04
CA LEU A 46 2.95 -4.70 12.84
C LEU A 46 4.31 -4.20 12.31
N PRO A 47 5.44 -4.84 12.68
CA PRO A 47 6.74 -4.55 12.11
C PRO A 47 6.74 -4.61 10.58
N THR A 48 7.55 -3.78 9.92
CA THR A 48 7.68 -3.83 8.47
C THR A 48 8.21 -5.18 8.02
N LEU A 49 7.56 -5.79 7.03
CA LEU A 49 8.03 -7.04 6.44
C LEU A 49 9.30 -6.77 5.63
N THR A 50 10.24 -7.70 5.70
CA THR A 50 11.41 -7.72 4.82
C THR A 50 11.04 -8.43 3.52
N GLY A 51 11.24 -7.78 2.38
CA GLY A 51 10.85 -8.31 1.08
C GLY A 51 11.33 -7.45 -0.09
N LYS A 52 10.97 -7.85 -1.31
CA LYS A 52 11.35 -7.14 -2.54
C LYS A 52 10.74 -5.74 -2.61
N ALA A 53 9.48 -5.61 -2.21
CA ALA A 53 8.74 -4.36 -2.21
C ALA A 53 7.74 -4.36 -1.04
N PRO A 54 8.21 -4.09 0.19
CA PRO A 54 7.35 -4.16 1.36
C PRO A 54 6.36 -3.00 1.39
N GLY A 55 5.14 -3.27 1.85
CA GLY A 55 4.05 -2.31 1.89
C GLY A 55 2.73 -3.00 2.20
N TYR A 56 1.65 -2.49 1.60
CA TYR A 56 0.29 -2.91 1.89
C TYR A 56 -0.52 -3.11 0.63
N VAL A 57 -1.43 -4.09 0.66
CA VAL A 57 -2.54 -4.23 -0.27
C VAL A 57 -3.83 -3.95 0.49
N TYR A 58 -4.68 -3.10 -0.05
CA TYR A 58 -5.91 -2.64 0.59
C TYR A 58 -7.14 -3.01 -0.22
N PHE A 59 -8.26 -3.15 0.48
CA PHE A 59 -9.59 -3.36 -0.09
C PHE A 59 -10.49 -2.25 0.40
N VAL A 60 -10.87 -1.36 -0.51
CA VAL A 60 -11.74 -0.23 -0.22
C VAL A 60 -13.09 -0.46 -0.86
N GLN A 61 -14.17 -0.31 -0.10
CA GLN A 61 -15.53 -0.41 -0.62
C GLN A 61 -16.08 0.99 -0.91
N GLU A 62 -16.65 1.15 -2.09
CA GLU A 62 -17.44 2.33 -2.46
C GLU A 62 -18.87 2.18 -1.94
N HIS A 63 -19.39 3.21 -1.26
CA HIS A 63 -20.70 3.15 -0.60
C HIS A 63 -21.90 3.07 -1.57
N MET A 64 -21.82 3.67 -2.76
CA MET A 64 -22.97 3.74 -3.68
C MET A 64 -23.20 2.43 -4.43
N THR A 65 -22.13 1.82 -4.94
CA THR A 65 -22.21 0.59 -5.73
C THR A 65 -21.94 -0.66 -4.92
N GLY A 66 -21.31 -0.53 -3.74
CA GLY A 66 -20.80 -1.65 -2.95
C GLY A 66 -19.58 -2.34 -3.57
N SER A 67 -19.07 -1.82 -4.70
CA SER A 67 -17.90 -2.38 -5.37
C SER A 67 -16.62 -2.15 -4.56
N PHE A 68 -15.65 -3.04 -4.79
CA PHE A 68 -14.39 -3.04 -4.09
C PHE A 68 -13.25 -2.63 -5.00
N LYS A 69 -12.47 -1.65 -4.56
CA LYS A 69 -11.16 -1.37 -5.12
C LYS A 69 -10.11 -2.21 -4.39
N ILE A 70 -9.35 -2.98 -5.16
CA ILE A 70 -8.14 -3.66 -4.67
C ILE A 70 -6.95 -2.85 -5.14
N GLY A 71 -6.21 -2.25 -4.20
CA GLY A 71 -5.06 -1.44 -4.54
C GLY A 71 -3.90 -1.63 -3.57
N LYS A 72 -2.84 -0.84 -3.74
CA LYS A 72 -1.61 -0.98 -2.96
C LYS A 72 -0.98 0.34 -2.57
N THR A 73 -0.22 0.33 -1.48
CA THR A 73 0.56 1.49 -1.02
C THR A 73 1.81 1.07 -0.24
N LYS A 74 2.86 1.90 -0.28
CA LYS A 74 4.04 1.74 0.58
C LYS A 74 3.78 2.21 2.01
N HIS A 75 2.93 3.22 2.16
CA HIS A 75 2.66 3.89 3.42
C HIS A 75 1.16 4.04 3.59
N ILE A 76 0.69 3.66 4.76
CA ILE A 76 -0.68 3.91 5.19
C ILE A 76 -0.62 4.88 6.36
N ASP A 77 -1.36 5.98 6.27
CA ASP A 77 -1.45 6.95 7.33
C ASP A 77 -2.60 6.59 8.29
N LYS A 78 -2.56 7.11 9.52
CA LYS A 78 -3.59 6.84 10.53
C LYS A 78 -4.99 7.31 10.09
N LYS A 79 -5.07 8.22 9.12
CA LYS A 79 -6.33 8.75 8.58
C LYS A 79 -6.91 7.86 7.48
N MET A 80 -6.13 6.89 6.98
CA MET A 80 -6.52 5.93 5.95
C MET A 80 -7.20 6.59 4.76
N ASN A 81 -6.67 7.74 4.33
CA ASN A 81 -7.19 8.41 3.15
C ASN A 81 -6.54 7.78 1.92
N VAL A 82 -7.05 6.60 1.55
CA VAL A 82 -6.49 5.77 0.46
C VAL A 82 -6.51 6.52 -0.88
N PHE A 83 -7.41 7.50 -1.01
CA PHE A 83 -7.48 8.39 -2.16
C PHE A 83 -6.77 9.72 -1.86
N ASN A 84 -5.83 10.08 -2.74
CA ASN A 84 -5.14 11.38 -2.71
C ASN A 84 -6.07 12.57 -3.05
N VAL A 85 -7.35 12.30 -3.34
CA VAL A 85 -8.37 13.28 -3.71
C VAL A 85 -9.61 13.07 -2.84
N LYS A 86 -10.32 14.15 -2.50
CA LYS A 86 -11.64 14.05 -1.87
C LYS A 86 -12.62 13.53 -2.92
N LEU A 87 -13.11 12.31 -2.73
CA LEU A 87 -14.16 11.77 -3.57
C LEU A 87 -15.52 12.34 -3.13
N PRO A 88 -16.46 12.58 -4.06
CA PRO A 88 -17.80 13.07 -3.75
C PRO A 88 -18.68 12.02 -3.05
N PHE A 89 -18.15 10.81 -2.81
CA PHE A 89 -18.82 9.69 -2.20
C PHE A 89 -17.92 9.03 -1.14
N GLU A 90 -18.55 8.47 -0.12
CA GLU A 90 -17.84 7.80 0.97
C GLU A 90 -17.23 6.47 0.51
N ASN A 91 -15.99 6.25 0.94
CA ASN A 91 -15.27 5.01 0.71
C ASN A 91 -14.70 4.52 2.03
N LYS A 92 -14.87 3.23 2.33
CA LYS A 92 -14.39 2.62 3.57
C LYS A 92 -13.30 1.61 3.26
N LEU A 93 -12.15 1.72 3.93
CA LEU A 93 -11.14 0.66 3.91
C LEU A 93 -11.67 -0.53 4.71
N ILE A 94 -12.02 -1.62 4.03
CA ILE A 94 -12.61 -2.80 4.66
C ILE A 94 -11.53 -3.77 5.14
N PHE A 95 -10.49 -3.95 4.35
CA PHE A 95 -9.44 -4.93 4.64
C PHE A 95 -8.06 -4.44 4.23
N LEU A 96 -7.04 -4.89 4.94
CA LEU A 96 -5.65 -4.49 4.74
C LEU A 96 -4.75 -5.72 4.90
N ILE A 97 -3.81 -5.89 3.99
CA ILE A 97 -2.81 -6.95 4.03
C ILE A 97 -1.44 -6.30 4.05
N LYS A 98 -0.64 -6.62 5.07
CA LYS A 98 0.78 -6.29 5.08
C LYS A 98 1.52 -7.28 4.20
N SER A 99 2.27 -6.79 3.22
CA SER A 99 2.92 -7.62 2.22
C SER A 99 4.40 -7.29 2.07
N ALA A 100 5.20 -8.32 1.80
CA ALA A 100 6.61 -8.20 1.51
C ALA A 100 6.90 -7.91 0.02
N ASP A 101 5.94 -8.17 -0.87
CA ASP A 101 5.89 -7.69 -2.25
C ASP A 101 4.46 -7.25 -2.59
N TYR A 102 4.12 -6.01 -2.23
CA TYR A 102 2.77 -5.48 -2.44
C TYR A 102 2.42 -5.38 -3.92
N HIS A 103 3.40 -5.29 -4.84
CA HIS A 103 3.15 -5.28 -6.28
C HIS A 103 2.67 -6.65 -6.75
N GLN A 104 3.35 -7.73 -6.36
CA GLN A 104 2.94 -9.08 -6.72
C GLN A 104 1.68 -9.53 -5.97
N THR A 105 1.51 -9.08 -4.73
CA THR A 105 0.33 -9.42 -3.94
C THR A 105 -0.94 -8.84 -4.56
N GLU A 106 -0.94 -7.55 -4.92
CA GLU A 106 -2.10 -6.93 -5.56
C GLU A 106 -2.39 -7.55 -6.94
N LEU A 107 -1.36 -7.80 -7.74
CA LEU A 107 -1.52 -8.48 -9.03
C LEU A 107 -2.15 -9.87 -8.85
N ALA A 108 -1.70 -10.65 -7.87
CA ALA A 108 -2.24 -11.98 -7.61
C ALA A 108 -3.72 -11.94 -7.16
N PHE A 109 -4.13 -10.92 -6.39
CA PHE A 109 -5.54 -10.71 -6.07
C PHE A 109 -6.35 -10.28 -7.30
N HIS A 110 -5.81 -9.40 -8.15
CA HIS A 110 -6.48 -8.99 -9.39
C HIS A 110 -6.72 -10.16 -10.35
N GLU A 111 -5.74 -11.07 -10.47
CA GLU A 111 -5.88 -12.28 -11.27
C GLU A 111 -6.88 -13.25 -10.65
N TYR A 112 -6.83 -13.44 -9.32
CA TYR A 112 -7.74 -14.34 -8.61
C TYR A 112 -9.21 -13.91 -8.76
N PHE A 113 -9.49 -12.62 -8.67
CA PHE A 113 -10.85 -12.05 -8.83
C PHE A 113 -11.12 -11.52 -10.24
N SER A 114 -10.38 -11.99 -11.25
CA SER A 114 -10.48 -11.47 -12.62
C SER A 114 -11.86 -11.68 -13.25
N ASP A 115 -12.56 -12.75 -12.87
CA ASP A 115 -13.94 -13.06 -13.25
C ASP A 115 -14.97 -12.09 -12.67
N LYS A 116 -14.62 -11.40 -11.58
CA LYS A 116 -15.44 -10.41 -10.86
C LYS A 116 -15.00 -8.97 -11.13
N ARG A 117 -14.07 -8.77 -12.05
CA ARG A 117 -13.52 -7.45 -12.37
C ARG A 117 -14.56 -6.59 -13.07
N LEU A 118 -14.71 -5.37 -12.57
CA LEU A 118 -15.45 -4.28 -13.20
C LEU A 118 -14.46 -3.45 -14.04
N GLU A 119 -14.54 -2.12 -13.98
CA GLU A 119 -13.57 -1.27 -14.68
C GLU A 119 -12.29 -1.03 -13.86
N GLY A 120 -11.13 -1.22 -14.50
CA GLY A 120 -9.83 -0.94 -13.90
C GLY A 120 -9.50 -1.84 -12.71
N GLU A 121 -9.42 -1.23 -11.52
CA GLU A 121 -9.05 -1.91 -10.26
C GLU A 121 -10.27 -2.17 -9.35
N TRP A 122 -11.48 -2.09 -9.92
CA TRP A 122 -12.74 -2.31 -9.21
C TRP A 122 -13.30 -3.71 -9.46
N PHE A 123 -13.93 -4.29 -8.45
CA PHE A 123 -14.38 -5.69 -8.43
C PHE A 123 -15.74 -5.80 -7.73
N ASN A 124 -16.58 -6.72 -8.21
CA ASN A 124 -17.85 -7.06 -7.58
C ASN A 124 -17.66 -8.26 -6.63
N LEU A 125 -17.14 -8.00 -5.43
CA LEU A 125 -16.85 -9.04 -4.43
C LEU A 125 -18.09 -9.34 -3.57
N THR A 126 -18.33 -10.63 -3.31
CA THR A 126 -19.44 -11.08 -2.47
C THR A 126 -19.05 -11.21 -0.99
N ARG A 127 -20.02 -11.53 -0.14
CA ARG A 127 -19.78 -11.86 1.27
C ARG A 127 -18.84 -13.06 1.40
N GLU A 128 -19.00 -14.06 0.55
CA GLU A 128 -18.19 -15.28 0.53
C GLU A 128 -16.75 -14.95 0.14
N ASP A 129 -16.54 -14.02 -0.80
CA ASP A 129 -15.21 -13.55 -1.15
C ASP A 129 -14.53 -12.85 0.02
N LEU A 130 -15.25 -11.98 0.73
CA LEU A 130 -14.67 -11.34 1.91
C LEU A 130 -14.37 -12.35 3.01
N ALA A 131 -15.25 -13.33 3.26
CA ALA A 131 -14.99 -14.39 4.21
C ALA A 131 -13.76 -15.21 3.82
N TRP A 132 -13.57 -15.49 2.53
CA TRP A 132 -12.38 -16.14 2.02
C TRP A 132 -11.11 -15.30 2.26
N ILE A 133 -11.20 -13.98 2.05
CA ILE A 133 -10.09 -13.04 2.29
C ILE A 133 -9.74 -12.97 3.78
N THR A 134 -10.73 -12.83 4.66
CA THR A 134 -10.52 -12.63 6.11
C THR A 134 -10.07 -13.91 6.82
N ASN A 135 -10.50 -15.07 6.35
CA ASN A 135 -10.03 -16.36 6.87
C ASN A 135 -8.62 -16.74 6.35
N GLY A 136 -8.04 -15.93 5.46
CA GLY A 136 -6.69 -16.15 4.95
C GLY A 136 -6.55 -17.40 4.09
N HIS A 137 -7.63 -17.85 3.43
CA HIS A 137 -7.67 -19.06 2.60
C HIS A 137 -7.00 -18.86 1.23
N TYR A 138 -5.89 -18.12 1.21
CA TYR A 138 -5.26 -17.66 0.00
C TYR A 138 -4.71 -18.81 -0.85
N THR A 139 -4.61 -18.57 -2.16
CA THR A 139 -3.88 -19.50 -3.03
C THR A 139 -2.38 -19.44 -2.72
N ASP A 140 -1.65 -20.49 -3.09
CA ASP A 140 -0.18 -20.52 -2.94
C ASP A 140 0.51 -19.31 -3.56
N LYS A 141 -0.03 -18.80 -4.69
CA LYS A 141 0.51 -17.61 -5.37
C LYS A 141 0.39 -16.38 -4.48
N ILE A 142 -0.77 -16.16 -3.88
CA ILE A 142 -1.02 -15.03 -2.98
C ILE A 142 -0.20 -15.19 -1.69
N HIS A 143 -0.16 -16.38 -1.08
CA HIS A 143 0.63 -16.63 0.13
C HIS A 143 2.12 -16.30 -0.07
N LYS A 144 2.72 -16.76 -1.18
CA LYS A 144 4.13 -16.47 -1.51
C LYS A 144 4.41 -14.99 -1.74
N ALA A 145 3.42 -14.22 -2.22
CA ALA A 145 3.57 -12.79 -2.43
C ALA A 145 3.44 -11.98 -1.13
N ILE A 146 2.55 -12.41 -0.22
CA ILE A 146 2.36 -11.77 1.10
C ILE A 146 3.60 -11.95 1.97
N SER A 147 4.10 -13.19 2.08
CA SER A 147 5.27 -13.54 2.88
C SER A 147 6.31 -14.19 1.98
N PRO A 148 7.56 -13.65 1.87
CA PRO A 148 8.59 -14.33 1.13
C PRO A 148 8.91 -15.65 1.83
N PRO A 149 9.27 -16.70 1.09
CA PRO A 149 9.88 -17.89 1.70
C PRO A 149 11.05 -17.48 2.60
N LEU A 150 11.23 -18.13 3.75
CA LEU A 150 12.28 -17.80 4.74
C LEU A 150 13.67 -17.58 4.12
N GLU A 151 13.99 -18.26 3.02
CA GLU A 151 15.27 -18.11 2.32
C GLU A 151 15.45 -16.77 1.60
N VAL A 152 14.37 -16.22 1.02
CA VAL A 152 14.36 -14.89 0.41
C VAL A 152 14.54 -13.83 1.50
N THR A 153 13.93 -14.01 2.67
CA THR A 153 14.14 -13.14 3.84
C THR A 153 15.60 -13.18 4.32
N LYS A 154 16.23 -14.37 4.36
CA LYS A 154 17.65 -14.51 4.73
C LYS A 154 18.58 -13.83 3.72
N GLN A 155 18.35 -14.02 2.42
CA GLN A 155 19.17 -13.40 1.37
C GLN A 155 18.99 -11.87 1.32
N LEU A 156 17.76 -11.37 1.45
CA LEU A 156 17.49 -9.93 1.49
C LEU A 156 18.06 -9.28 2.75
N THR A 157 17.97 -9.95 3.90
CA THR A 157 18.60 -9.49 5.14
C THR A 157 20.12 -9.49 4.98
N ALA A 158 20.72 -10.53 4.41
CA ALA A 158 22.16 -10.58 4.13
C ALA A 158 22.59 -9.48 3.14
N ASN A 159 21.82 -9.20 2.09
CA ASN A 159 22.13 -8.15 1.12
C ASN A 159 21.96 -6.74 1.71
N LYS A 160 20.95 -6.54 2.56
CA LYS A 160 20.75 -5.30 3.31
C LYS A 160 21.89 -5.05 4.30
N ILE A 161 22.30 -6.07 5.07
CA ILE A 161 23.47 -5.99 5.96
C ILE A 161 24.73 -5.63 5.16
N LYS A 162 25.00 -6.32 4.04
CA LYS A 162 26.12 -5.99 3.14
C LYS A 162 26.09 -4.55 2.63
N THR A 163 24.90 -4.00 2.37
CA THR A 163 24.74 -2.61 1.89
C THR A 163 24.92 -1.60 3.02
N GLU A 164 24.41 -1.91 4.21
CA GLU A 164 24.47 -1.04 5.38
C GLU A 164 25.87 -0.96 5.98
N GLU A 165 26.67 -2.03 5.91
CA GLU A 165 28.07 -2.08 6.39
C GLU A 165 29.09 -1.49 5.39
N LYS A 166 28.64 -1.11 4.19
CA LYS A 166 29.54 -0.53 3.18
C LYS A 166 30.14 0.79 3.69
N PRO A 167 31.44 1.07 3.46
CA PRO A 167 32.04 2.35 3.82
C PRO A 167 31.38 3.51 3.07
N LEU A 168 31.48 4.70 3.65
CA LEU A 168 31.01 5.93 3.02
C LEU A 168 31.89 6.34 1.83
N THR A 169 31.26 6.91 0.80
CA THR A 169 31.98 7.64 -0.26
C THR A 169 32.44 9.01 0.24
N LEU A 170 33.40 9.64 -0.45
CA LEU A 170 33.91 10.96 -0.06
C LEU A 170 32.79 12.01 0.07
N LYS A 171 31.88 12.08 -0.90
CA LYS A 171 30.71 12.99 -0.86
C LYS A 171 29.81 12.74 0.35
N GLN A 172 29.68 11.47 0.76
CA GLN A 172 28.88 11.09 1.92
C GLN A 172 29.58 11.46 3.23
N ILE A 173 30.90 11.38 3.29
CA ILE A 173 31.70 11.87 4.42
C ILE A 173 31.54 13.38 4.56
N GLU A 174 31.69 14.14 3.47
CA GLU A 174 31.49 15.59 3.46
C GLU A 174 30.08 15.94 3.95
N PHE A 175 29.06 15.23 3.46
CA PHE A 175 27.70 15.42 3.94
C PHE A 175 27.55 15.11 5.44
N ALA A 176 28.12 14.01 5.93
CA ALA A 176 28.10 13.63 7.34
C ALA A 176 28.74 14.73 8.23
N GLN A 177 29.87 15.30 7.80
CA GLN A 177 30.54 16.40 8.48
C GLN A 177 29.62 17.62 8.64
N THR A 178 28.86 17.98 7.59
CA THR A 178 27.90 19.10 7.68
C THR A 178 26.80 18.88 8.72
N LEU A 179 26.42 17.62 8.95
CA LEU A 179 25.40 17.25 9.92
C LEU A 179 25.98 17.21 11.34
N ILE A 180 27.16 16.65 11.55
CA ILE A 180 27.83 16.62 12.86
C ILE A 180 28.16 18.02 13.36
N LYS A 181 28.56 18.94 12.47
CA LYS A 181 28.76 20.34 12.84
C LYS A 181 27.53 20.96 13.51
N LYS A 182 26.33 20.54 13.15
CA LYS A 182 25.07 21.02 13.78
C LYS A 182 24.80 20.41 15.16
N LEU A 183 25.55 19.37 15.55
CA LEU A 183 25.42 18.67 16.83
C LEU A 183 26.62 18.91 17.77
N GLU A 184 27.60 19.71 17.35
CA GLU A 184 28.89 19.88 18.04
C GLU A 184 28.74 20.44 19.48
N GLN A 185 27.61 21.05 19.81
CA GLN A 185 27.32 21.54 21.15
C GLN A 185 26.98 20.41 22.14
N GLU A 186 26.38 19.32 21.66
CA GLU A 186 25.85 18.23 22.51
C GLU A 186 26.58 16.90 22.30
N TYR A 187 27.27 16.73 21.16
CA TYR A 187 27.90 15.48 20.77
C TYR A 187 29.31 15.71 20.22
N GLU A 188 30.17 14.73 20.45
CA GLU A 188 31.52 14.65 19.91
C GLU A 188 31.68 13.41 19.03
N LEU A 189 32.57 13.52 18.06
CA LEU A 189 32.92 12.39 17.19
C LEU A 189 33.90 11.47 17.94
N ASN A 190 33.54 10.21 18.13
CA ASN A 190 34.44 9.21 18.71
C ASN A 190 35.20 8.41 17.65
N VAL A 191 34.56 8.21 16.49
CA VAL A 191 35.11 7.39 15.40
C VAL A 191 35.22 8.22 14.12
N SER A 192 36.41 8.18 13.49
CA SER A 192 36.67 8.86 12.21
C SER A 192 35.66 8.47 11.12
N TYR A 193 35.26 9.44 10.30
CA TYR A 193 34.30 9.26 9.20
C TYR A 193 34.70 8.18 8.18
N SER A 194 35.99 7.86 8.05
CA SER A 194 36.46 6.77 7.18
C SER A 194 36.03 5.39 7.64
N LYS A 195 35.71 5.24 8.94
CA LYS A 195 35.21 4.00 9.55
C LYS A 195 33.68 3.96 9.62
N TRP A 196 33.00 5.03 9.21
CA TRP A 196 31.55 5.05 9.20
C TRP A 196 31.00 4.17 8.10
N THR A 197 29.85 3.58 8.39
CA THR A 197 29.09 2.77 7.44
C THR A 197 27.89 3.56 6.92
N GLN A 198 27.27 3.07 5.84
CA GLN A 198 26.01 3.63 5.35
C GLN A 198 24.93 3.65 6.45
N LYS A 199 24.93 2.66 7.34
CA LYS A 199 24.04 2.58 8.50
C LYS A 199 24.16 3.81 9.41
N ASP A 200 25.39 4.24 9.69
CA ASP A 200 25.66 5.35 10.61
C ASP A 200 25.23 6.69 10.00
N LEU A 201 25.51 6.88 8.71
CA LEU A 201 25.01 8.04 7.98
C LEU A 201 23.49 8.07 7.90
N ASN A 202 22.84 6.93 7.68
CA ASN A 202 21.38 6.84 7.63
C ASN A 202 20.75 7.18 8.99
N ARG A 203 21.34 6.73 10.10
CA ARG A 203 20.92 7.11 11.46
C ARG A 203 21.06 8.61 11.68
N LEU A 204 22.22 9.18 11.34
CA LEU A 204 22.47 10.61 11.48
C LEU A 204 21.47 11.44 10.65
N SER A 205 21.31 11.09 9.37
CA SER A 205 20.35 11.74 8.48
C SER A 205 18.90 11.60 8.97
N GLY A 206 18.55 10.42 9.52
CA GLY A 206 17.24 10.12 10.08
C GLY A 206 16.87 11.05 11.25
N TYR A 207 17.82 11.38 12.12
CA TYR A 207 17.61 12.38 13.16
C TYR A 207 17.24 13.75 12.56
N PHE A 208 18.01 14.25 11.58
CA PHE A 208 17.76 15.57 11.01
C PHE A 208 16.45 15.63 10.21
N ARG A 209 16.09 14.54 9.52
CA ARG A 209 14.90 14.48 8.67
C ARG A 209 13.62 14.28 9.46
N PHE A 210 13.65 13.47 10.52
CA PHE A 210 12.45 13.03 11.23
C PHE A 210 12.44 13.39 12.72
N LYS A 211 13.46 14.11 13.21
CA LYS A 211 13.66 14.41 14.64
C LYS A 211 13.67 13.15 15.50
N ASN A 212 14.21 12.06 14.96
CA ASN A 212 14.29 10.77 15.65
C ASN A 212 15.50 10.75 16.61
N SER A 213 15.28 11.13 17.86
CA SER A 213 16.33 11.12 18.90
C SER A 213 16.91 9.72 19.15
N GLY A 214 16.12 8.67 18.95
CA GLY A 214 16.60 7.29 19.05
C GLY A 214 17.70 6.97 18.06
N ALA A 215 17.73 7.65 16.90
CA ALA A 215 18.81 7.47 15.93
C ALA A 215 20.16 8.01 16.42
N LEU A 216 20.17 9.09 17.21
CA LEU A 216 21.38 9.60 17.85
C LEU A 216 21.83 8.68 19.00
N ASN A 217 20.89 8.20 19.82
CA ASN A 217 21.22 7.24 20.89
C ASN A 217 21.89 5.99 20.32
N ASN A 218 21.37 5.46 19.20
CA ASN A 218 21.99 4.33 18.51
C ASN A 218 23.43 4.61 18.03
N LEU A 219 23.72 5.85 17.62
CA LEU A 219 25.09 6.25 17.23
C LEU A 219 26.02 6.36 18.44
N VAL A 220 25.49 6.73 19.61
CA VAL A 220 26.24 6.73 20.87
C VAL A 220 26.50 5.31 21.35
N GLU A 221 25.47 4.46 21.36
CA GLU A 221 25.57 3.06 21.75
C GLU A 221 26.51 2.26 20.84
N SER A 222 26.54 2.56 19.54
CA SER A 222 27.50 1.95 18.62
C SER A 222 28.90 2.55 18.72
N GLY A 223 29.11 3.51 19.63
CA GLY A 223 30.39 4.16 19.87
C GLY A 223 30.84 5.10 18.75
N VAL A 224 29.96 5.50 17.84
CA VAL A 224 30.28 6.41 16.73
C VAL A 224 30.35 7.86 17.24
N LEU A 225 29.42 8.22 18.12
CA LEU A 225 29.35 9.51 18.79
C LEU A 225 29.52 9.33 20.31
N ILE A 226 30.01 10.37 20.97
CA ILE A 226 29.94 10.52 22.42
C ILE A 226 29.00 11.68 22.71
N LYS A 227 28.08 11.49 23.65
CA LYS A 227 27.28 12.60 24.17
C LYS A 227 28.11 13.32 25.25
N LYS A 228 28.16 14.65 25.16
CA LYS A 228 28.82 15.50 26.16
C LYS A 228 28.05 15.51 27.48
#